data_AF-A0A9D4RHH9-F1
#
_entry.id   AF-A0A9D4RHH9-F1
#
_cell.length_a   1.000
_cell.length_b   1.000
_cell.length_c   1.000
_cell.angle_alpha   90.00
_cell.angle_beta   90.00
_cell.angle_gamma   90.00
#
_symmetry.space_group_name_H-M   'P 1'
#
loop_
_entity.id
_entity.type
_entity.pdbx_description
1 polymer ?
#
loop_
_entity_poly.entity_id
_entity_poly.type
_entity_poly.pdbx_seq_one_letter_code
_entity_poly.pdbx_strand_id
1 'polypeptide(L)'
;MNLQKLHLIRDGHRGVIQRHLQNIEDATSDSTLIEFSTILEALETKMKILESINEKILSQTEVDGIQEEMLTTEEYTINMEIKFWKLKAFLEQQAQPKVIAPPPLSLRKTASI
;
A
#
# COMPACT_ATOMS: atom_id res chain seq x y z
N MET A 1 18.29 8.92 21.02
CA MET A 1 16.82 8.83 21.09
C MET A 1 16.50 7.66 22.00
N ASN A 2 15.53 7.75 22.92
CA ASN A 2 15.21 6.64 23.84
C ASN A 2 14.36 5.57 23.10
N LEU A 3 14.60 4.29 23.36
CA LEU A 3 13.89 3.14 22.79
C LEU A 3 12.36 3.25 22.93
N GLN A 4 11.86 3.65 24.10
CA GLN A 4 10.43 3.88 24.32
C GLN A 4 9.86 4.94 23.37
N LYS A 5 10.62 6.00 23.09
CA LYS A 5 10.20 7.04 22.14
C LYS A 5 10.15 6.49 20.71
N LEU A 6 11.05 5.58 20.35
CA LEU A 6 11.02 4.92 19.04
C LEU A 6 9.79 4.03 18.89
N HIS A 7 9.43 3.27 19.92
CA HIS A 7 8.20 2.47 19.93
C HIS A 7 6.95 3.34 19.77
N LEU A 8 6.86 4.46 20.50
CA LEU A 8 5.73 5.39 20.34
C LEU A 8 5.63 5.97 18.91
N ILE A 9 6.77 6.31 18.30
CA ILE A 9 6.79 6.80 16.92
C ILE A 9 6.39 5.68 15.95
N ARG A 10 6.93 4.46 16.12
CA ARG A 10 6.57 3.27 15.34
C ARG A 10 5.06 3.06 15.36
N ASP A 11 4.46 3.03 16.55
CA ASP A 11 3.04 2.75 16.73
C ASP A 11 2.16 3.87 16.11
N GLY A 12 2.59 5.13 16.23
CA GLY A 12 1.95 6.25 15.54
C GLY A 12 1.98 6.09 14.02
N HIS A 13 3.12 5.72 13.44
CA HIS A 13 3.24 5.43 12.01
C HIS A 13 2.37 4.25 11.59
N ARG A 14 2.36 3.16 12.36
CA ARG A 14 1.51 1.99 12.12
C ARG A 14 0.03 2.37 12.05
N GLY A 15 -0.45 3.15 13.03
CA GLY A 15 -1.85 3.61 13.06
C GLY A 15 -2.22 4.52 11.87
N VAL A 16 -1.31 5.40 11.44
CA VAL A 16 -1.55 6.25 10.26
C VAL A 16 -1.66 5.41 8.99
N ILE A 17 -0.72 4.46 8.81
CA ILE A 17 -0.69 3.56 7.66
C ILE A 17 -1.98 2.72 7.60
N GLN A 18 -2.37 2.11 8.73
CA GLN A 18 -3.59 1.31 8.82
C GLN A 18 -4.83 2.13 8.46
N ARG A 19 -4.91 3.39 8.90
CA ARG A 19 -6.00 4.30 8.52
C ARG A 19 -6.02 4.60 7.02
N HIS A 20 -4.87 4.81 6.39
CA HIS A 20 -4.82 5.06 4.94
C HIS A 20 -5.28 3.84 4.16
N LEU A 21 -4.84 2.63 4.58
CA LEU A 21 -5.31 1.40 3.97
C LEU A 21 -6.83 1.21 4.14
N GLN A 22 -7.37 1.47 5.33
CA GLN A 22 -8.81 1.36 5.56
C GLN A 22 -9.58 2.36 4.69
N ASN A 23 -9.13 3.62 4.62
CA ASN A 23 -9.77 4.63 3.77
C ASN A 23 -9.78 4.23 2.29
N ILE A 24 -8.78 3.49 1.84
CA ILE A 24 -8.71 2.95 0.49
C ILE A 24 -9.63 1.75 0.30
N GLU A 25 -9.66 0.83 1.27
CA GLU A 25 -10.58 -0.32 1.28
C GLU A 25 -12.05 0.15 1.29
N ASP A 26 -12.34 1.25 1.97
CA ASP A 26 -13.67 1.86 2.09
C ASP A 26 -14.00 2.82 0.93
N ALA A 27 -13.01 3.22 0.14
CA ALA A 27 -13.21 4.13 -0.97
C ALA A 27 -14.10 3.48 -2.03
N THR A 28 -15.30 4.03 -2.21
CA THR A 28 -16.28 3.60 -3.22
C THR A 28 -15.85 4.04 -4.62
N SER A 29 -16.55 3.53 -5.64
CA SER A 29 -16.34 3.75 -7.09
C SER A 29 -16.17 5.21 -7.57
N ASP A 30 -16.43 6.19 -6.71
CA ASP A 30 -16.38 7.62 -7.00
C ASP A 30 -15.00 8.25 -6.72
N SER A 31 -14.12 7.56 -5.99
CA SER A 31 -12.74 8.03 -5.81
C SER A 31 -11.96 7.92 -7.11
N THR A 32 -11.28 9.01 -7.48
CA THR A 32 -10.56 9.07 -8.75
C THR A 32 -9.26 8.27 -8.68
N LEU A 33 -8.83 7.71 -9.82
CA LEU A 33 -7.53 7.03 -9.95
C LEU A 33 -6.35 7.90 -9.46
N ILE A 34 -6.45 9.23 -9.58
CA ILE A 34 -5.45 10.21 -9.12
C ILE A 34 -5.40 10.31 -7.59
N GLU A 35 -6.55 10.29 -6.91
CA GLU A 35 -6.62 10.28 -5.45
C GLU A 35 -6.00 8.99 -4.91
N PHE A 36 -6.31 7.85 -5.52
CA PHE A 36 -5.71 6.57 -5.14
C PHE A 36 -4.20 6.52 -5.37
N SER A 37 -3.68 7.07 -6.48
CA SER A 37 -2.23 7.10 -6.72
C SER A 37 -1.50 7.94 -5.68
N THR A 38 -2.08 9.10 -5.32
CA THR A 38 -1.53 10.01 -4.31
C THR A 38 -1.48 9.35 -2.92
N ILE A 39 -2.54 8.63 -2.55
CA ILE A 39 -2.59 7.90 -1.27
C ILE A 39 -1.57 6.75 -1.27
N LEU A 40 -1.37 6.07 -2.40
CA LEU A 40 -0.41 4.99 -2.53
C LEU A 40 1.04 5.49 -2.39
N GLU A 41 1.40 6.62 -3.01
CA GLU A 41 2.70 7.26 -2.82
C GLU A 41 2.95 7.68 -1.36
N ALA A 42 1.91 8.22 -0.71
CA ALA A 42 1.97 8.58 0.71
C ALA A 42 2.16 7.33 1.60
N LEU A 43 1.52 6.22 1.27
CA LEU A 43 1.70 4.93 1.94
C LEU A 43 3.13 4.40 1.77
N GLU A 44 3.66 4.37 0.55
CA GLU A 44 5.05 3.93 0.28
C GLU A 44 6.06 4.73 1.10
N THR A 45 5.91 6.06 1.13
CA THR A 45 6.79 6.94 1.90
C THR A 45 6.73 6.62 3.39
N LYS A 46 5.53 6.36 3.94
CA LYS A 46 5.35 6.01 5.35
C LYS A 46 5.92 4.63 5.69
N MET A 47 5.81 3.65 4.77
CA MET A 47 6.39 2.33 4.95
C MET A 47 7.92 2.41 5.04
N LYS A 48 8.59 3.18 4.15
CA LYS A 48 10.04 3.42 4.23
C LYS A 48 10.48 4.06 5.54
N ILE A 49 9.70 5.02 6.06
CA ILE A 49 9.99 5.62 7.37
C ILE A 49 9.85 4.59 8.49
N LEU A 50 8.83 3.73 8.42
CA LEU A 50 8.61 2.67 9.40
C LEU A 50 9.75 1.65 9.41
N GLU A 51 10.25 1.25 8.23
CA GLU A 51 11.44 0.40 8.09
C GLU A 51 12.65 1.01 8.83
N SER A 52 12.94 2.29 8.57
CA SER A 52 14.04 2.98 9.26
C SER A 52 13.85 3.07 10.78
N ILE A 53 12.61 3.17 11.27
CA ILE A 53 12.32 3.13 12.71
C ILE A 53 12.56 1.72 13.26
N ASN A 54 12.12 0.67 12.56
CA ASN A 54 12.31 -0.71 12.98
C ASN A 54 13.81 -1.06 13.06
N GLU A 55 14.62 -0.66 12.07
CA GLU A 55 16.08 -0.83 12.11
C GLU A 55 16.72 -0.13 13.33
N LYS A 56 16.23 1.08 13.68
CA LYS A 56 16.71 1.83 14.85
C LYS A 56 16.30 1.18 16.17
N ILE A 57 15.12 0.56 16.21
CA ILE A 57 14.66 -0.19 17.39
C ILE A 57 15.52 -1.44 17.55
N LEU A 58 15.65 -2.26 16.51
CA LEU A 58 16.45 -3.49 16.55
C LEU A 58 17.90 -3.26 16.96
N SER A 59 18.53 -2.16 16.48
CA SER A 59 19.91 -1.81 16.87
C SER A 59 20.06 -1.32 18.31
N GLN A 60 18.96 -1.02 19.01
CA GLN A 60 18.93 -0.57 20.40
C GLN A 60 18.26 -1.57 21.35
N THR A 61 17.68 -2.65 20.81
CA THR A 61 17.07 -3.72 21.60
C THR A 61 18.16 -4.66 22.12
N GLU A 62 18.08 -5.01 23.40
CA GLU A 62 18.97 -5.97 24.03
C GLU A 62 18.75 -7.37 23.44
N VAL A 63 19.78 -8.23 23.53
CA VAL A 63 19.77 -9.58 22.94
C VAL A 63 18.56 -10.40 23.40
N ASP A 64 18.17 -10.29 24.67
CA ASP A 64 17.06 -11.06 25.24
C ASP A 64 15.69 -10.65 24.67
N GLY A 65 15.55 -9.41 24.16
CA GLY A 65 14.31 -8.89 23.57
C GLY A 65 14.29 -8.87 22.04
N ILE A 66 15.41 -9.19 21.37
CA ILE A 66 15.54 -8.99 19.93
C ILE A 66 14.60 -9.89 19.12
N GLN A 67 14.38 -11.12 19.59
CA GLN A 67 13.53 -12.09 18.91
C GLN A 67 12.05 -11.65 18.90
N GLU A 68 11.55 -11.16 20.03
CA GLU A 68 10.19 -10.63 20.14
C GLU A 68 9.99 -9.39 19.26
N GLU A 69 10.98 -8.51 19.23
CA GLU A 69 10.96 -7.30 18.42
C GLU A 69 10.99 -7.61 16.91
N MET A 70 11.79 -8.60 16.50
CA MET A 70 11.82 -9.09 15.11
C MET A 70 10.45 -9.67 14.72
N LEU A 71 9.87 -10.56 15.52
CA LEU A 71 8.54 -11.14 15.25
C LEU A 71 7.46 -10.07 15.12
N THR A 72 7.43 -9.12 16.06
CA THR A 72 6.48 -7.99 16.06
C THR A 72 6.65 -7.10 14.84
N THR A 73 7.87 -6.98 14.31
CA THR A 73 8.17 -6.22 13.11
C THR A 73 7.72 -6.98 11.86
N GLU A 74 8.09 -8.24 11.73
CA GLU A 74 7.78 -9.10 10.58
C GLU A 74 6.28 -9.30 10.40
N GLU A 75 5.54 -9.60 11.47
CA GLU A 75 4.09 -9.81 11.40
C GLU A 75 3.37 -8.57 10.86
N TYR A 76 3.79 -7.38 11.32
CA TYR A 76 3.22 -6.13 10.84
C TYR A 76 3.59 -5.87 9.38
N THR A 77 4.87 -6.04 9.01
CA THR A 77 5.37 -5.80 7.65
C THR A 77 4.68 -6.71 6.64
N ILE A 78 4.56 -8.01 6.92
CA ILE A 78 3.91 -8.97 6.01
C ILE A 78 2.45 -8.58 5.76
N ASN A 79 1.69 -8.30 6.83
CA ASN A 79 0.29 -7.89 6.70
C ASN A 79 0.13 -6.61 5.86
N MET A 80 1.06 -5.67 6.04
CA MET A 80 1.08 -4.42 5.31
C MET A 80 1.41 -4.60 3.83
N GLU A 81 2.45 -5.35 3.51
CA GLU A 81 2.85 -5.64 2.14
C GLU A 81 1.73 -6.31 1.36
N ILE A 82 1.06 -7.31 1.95
CA ILE A 82 -0.07 -7.99 1.31
C ILE A 82 -1.17 -7.01 0.92
N LYS A 83 -1.57 -6.12 1.84
CA LYS A 83 -2.62 -5.12 1.58
C LYS A 83 -2.19 -4.11 0.52
N PHE A 84 -0.95 -3.64 0.61
CA PHE A 84 -0.37 -2.70 -0.34
C PHE A 84 -0.32 -3.28 -1.76
N TRP A 85 0.15 -4.53 -1.90
CA TRP A 85 0.20 -5.23 -3.20
C TRP A 85 -1.17 -5.42 -3.83
N LYS A 86 -2.17 -5.82 -3.03
CA LYS A 86 -3.57 -5.95 -3.51
C LYS A 86 -4.09 -4.64 -4.07
N LEU A 87 -3.84 -3.54 -3.36
CA LEU A 87 -4.25 -2.21 -3.81
C LEU A 87 -3.57 -1.81 -5.11
N LYS A 88 -2.25 -2.00 -5.18
CA LYS A 88 -1.48 -1.67 -6.39
C LYS A 88 -1.99 -2.43 -7.61
N ALA A 89 -2.22 -3.74 -7.46
CA ALA A 89 -2.77 -4.59 -8.51
C ALA A 89 -4.18 -4.14 -8.94
N PHE A 90 -5.03 -3.72 -8.00
CA PHE A 90 -6.35 -3.17 -8.31
C PHE A 90 -6.26 -1.90 -9.17
N LEU A 91 -5.37 -0.96 -8.82
CA LEU A 91 -5.18 0.27 -9.58
C LEU A 91 -4.61 0.01 -10.97
N GLU A 92 -3.66 -0.90 -11.10
CA GLU A 92 -3.12 -1.32 -12.40
C GLU A 92 -4.22 -1.90 -13.30
N GLN A 93 -5.16 -2.66 -12.75
CA GLN A 93 -6.32 -3.18 -13.52
C GLN A 93 -7.28 -2.08 -13.96
N GLN A 94 -7.54 -1.08 -13.12
CA GLN A 94 -8.41 0.06 -13.46
C GLN A 94 -7.77 1.01 -14.48
N ALA A 95 -6.43 1.11 -14.48
CA ALA A 95 -5.68 1.95 -15.40
C ALA A 95 -5.52 1.35 -16.81
N GLN A 96 -5.76 0.05 -16.99
CA GLN A 96 -5.71 -0.54 -18.33
C GLN A 96 -6.92 -0.07 -19.16
N PRO A 97 -6.73 0.44 -20.39
CA PRO A 97 -7.84 0.78 -21.25
C PRO A 97 -8.64 -0.51 -21.51
N LYS A 98 -9.96 -0.47 -21.25
CA LYS A 98 -10.87 -1.49 -21.78
C LYS A 98 -10.59 -1.57 -23.28
N VAL A 99 -9.99 -2.67 -23.74
CA VAL A 99 -9.83 -2.93 -25.16
C VAL A 99 -11.26 -3.01 -25.71
N ILE A 100 -11.72 -1.91 -26.32
CA ILE A 100 -12.93 -1.91 -27.11
C ILE A 100 -12.56 -2.78 -28.32
N ALA A 101 -12.91 -4.06 -28.26
CA ALA A 101 -12.70 -4.95 -29.38
C ALA A 101 -13.29 -4.26 -30.62
N PRO A 102 -12.53 -4.09 -31.72
CA PRO A 102 -13.08 -3.51 -32.92
C PRO A 102 -14.33 -4.31 -33.30
N PRO A 103 -15.43 -3.65 -33.71
CA PRO A 103 -16.65 -4.35 -34.06
C PRO A 103 -16.34 -5.46 -35.07
N PRO A 104 -16.95 -6.65 -34.92
CA PRO A 104 -16.65 -7.79 -35.77
C PRO A 104 -16.76 -7.38 -37.24
N LEU A 105 -15.85 -7.88 -38.08
CA LEU A 105 -15.72 -7.54 -39.50
C LEU A 105 -17.02 -7.73 -40.30
N SER A 106 -17.98 -8.51 -39.77
CA SER A 106 -19.34 -8.67 -40.28
C SER A 106 -20.15 -7.37 -40.33
N LEU A 107 -19.78 -6.33 -39.58
CA LEU A 107 -20.48 -5.03 -39.54
C LEU A 107 -19.82 -3.96 -40.43
N ARG A 108 -18.71 -4.25 -41.13
CA ARG A 108 -17.97 -3.27 -41.95
C ARG A 108 -18.47 -3.12 -43.40
N LYS A 109 -19.58 -3.74 -43.78
CA LYS A 109 -20.12 -3.65 -45.15
C LYS A 109 -21.48 -2.96 -45.20
N THR A 110 -21.48 -1.63 -45.20
CA THR A 110 -22.46 -0.79 -45.94
C THR A 110 -21.94 0.65 -46.00
N ALA A 111 -20.91 0.89 -46.81
CA ALA A 111 -20.58 2.23 -47.28
C ALA A 111 -19.91 2.08 -48.65
N SER A 112 -20.71 1.64 -49.62
CA SER A 112 -20.42 1.89 -51.03
C SER A 112 -21.13 3.19 -51.39
N ILE A 113 -20.35 4.22 -51.74
CA ILE A 113 -20.77 5.29 -52.66
C ILE A 113 -19.68 5.34 -53.73
#